data_AF-A0A849L6I2-F1
#
_entry.id   AF-A0A849L6I2-F1
#
_cell.length_a   1.000
_cell.length_b   1.000
_cell.length_c   1.000
_cell.angle_alpha   90.00
_cell.angle_beta   90.00
_cell.angle_gamma   90.00
#
_symmetry.space_group_name_H-M   'P 1'
#
loop_
_entity.id
_entity.type
_entity.pdbx_description
1 polymer ?
#
loop_
_entity_poly.entity_id
_entity_poly.type
_entity_poly.pdbx_seq_one_letter_code
_entity_poly.pdbx_strand_id
1 'polypeptide(L)'
;MRIGKQDQAYTAIATSDAESVTVRGHDLVDELIGGIDFTDYFWLLVTGEKPSEAQRKMMNACLVAIAEHGLVPSVQAARMTLAAAPEAWQGAMSAGLLGMGSVVAGSSEVSGRYLAEVIAKARADGTDLEKAAIDSLNGLKAARKKVPGLGHPQHSAGDPRADRLLAIADALGVSGDHVRTLRLLGQHAPGIMDRPLPINVSGAIPATILDAGWPLEAIKAVPLLARTAGLAAHLFEESQRSIGFIMSHKADLAIAYDGKPSKRHG
;
A
#
# COMPACT_ATOMS: atom_id res chain seq x y z
N MET A 1 23.89 10.70 18.38
CA MET A 1 24.76 10.84 17.20
C MET A 1 24.01 11.71 16.19
N ARG A 2 24.48 12.93 15.91
CA ARG A 2 23.93 13.78 14.83
C ARG A 2 24.68 13.43 13.55
N ILE A 3 23.99 12.91 12.55
CA ILE A 3 24.56 12.63 11.23
C ILE A 3 24.32 13.88 10.38
N GLY A 4 25.39 14.64 10.09
CA GLY A 4 25.32 15.85 9.27
C GLY A 4 24.93 17.15 10.00
N LYS A 5 24.89 18.25 9.25
CA LYS A 5 24.60 19.60 9.75
C LYS A 5 23.07 19.80 9.81
N GLN A 6 22.45 19.49 10.95
CA GLN A 6 21.03 19.72 11.22
C GLN A 6 20.88 21.01 12.04
N ASP A 7 20.76 22.14 11.34
CA ASP A 7 20.64 23.48 11.94
C ASP A 7 19.16 23.92 12.12
N GLN A 8 18.19 23.07 11.73
CA GLN A 8 16.76 23.36 11.81
C GLN A 8 16.03 22.29 12.61
N ALA A 9 15.30 22.70 13.66
CA ALA A 9 14.54 21.85 14.58
C ALA A 9 13.06 22.26 14.60
N TYR A 10 12.46 22.41 13.42
CA TYR A 10 11.07 22.84 13.25
C TYR A 10 10.21 21.69 12.71
N THR A 11 8.94 21.67 13.10
CA THR A 11 7.90 20.80 12.55
C THR A 11 6.68 21.64 12.18
N ALA A 12 5.94 21.21 11.17
CA ALA A 12 4.75 21.91 10.68
C ALA A 12 3.51 21.00 10.66
N ILE A 13 3.55 19.82 11.30
CA ILE A 13 2.44 18.88 11.33
C ILE A 13 1.51 19.16 12.52
N ALA A 14 2.07 19.20 13.73
CA ALA A 14 1.28 19.44 14.94
C ALA A 14 2.14 20.00 16.08
N THR A 15 1.49 20.69 17.02
CA THR A 15 2.01 21.11 18.33
C THR A 15 0.87 21.15 19.34
N SER A 16 1.18 21.19 20.63
CA SER A 16 0.18 21.29 21.70
C SER A 16 0.75 22.07 22.89
N ASP A 17 -0.12 22.73 23.64
CA ASP A 17 0.16 23.33 24.93
C ASP A 17 -0.91 22.96 25.97
N ALA A 18 -1.02 23.73 27.05
CA ALA A 18 -1.98 23.45 28.13
C ALA A 18 -3.44 23.68 27.71
N GLU A 19 -3.69 24.47 26.67
CA GLU A 19 -5.02 24.95 26.28
C GLU A 19 -5.42 24.51 24.87
N SER A 20 -4.46 24.24 23.99
CA SER A 20 -4.72 23.99 22.57
C SER A 20 -3.89 22.85 21.98
N VAL A 21 -4.42 22.27 20.90
CA VAL A 21 -3.69 21.32 20.05
C VAL A 21 -3.86 21.76 18.61
N THR A 22 -2.76 22.19 17.98
CA THR A 22 -2.78 22.61 16.57
C THR A 22 -2.32 21.46 15.67
N VAL A 23 -3.08 21.20 14.59
CA VAL A 23 -2.73 20.25 13.53
C VAL A 23 -2.82 20.95 12.18
N ARG A 24 -1.69 21.08 11.48
CA ARG A 24 -1.60 21.73 10.16
C ARG A 24 -2.29 23.11 10.11
N GLY A 25 -2.17 23.88 11.20
CA GLY A 25 -2.75 25.22 11.32
C GLY A 25 -4.23 25.25 11.74
N HIS A 26 -4.86 24.10 11.98
CA HIS A 26 -6.21 24.00 12.53
C HIS A 26 -6.18 23.67 14.03
N ASP A 27 -7.12 24.21 14.78
CA ASP A 27 -7.40 23.74 16.14
C ASP A 27 -8.05 22.34 16.12
N LEU A 28 -7.43 21.38 16.81
CA LEU A 28 -7.92 20.00 16.83
C LEU A 28 -9.30 19.90 17.51
N VAL A 29 -9.52 20.65 18.59
CA VAL A 29 -10.69 20.51 19.45
C VAL A 29 -11.92 21.12 18.79
N ASP A 30 -11.82 22.36 18.33
CA ASP A 30 -12.95 23.13 17.83
C ASP A 30 -13.17 22.97 16.32
N GLU A 31 -12.13 22.69 15.51
CA GLU A 31 -12.27 22.60 14.05
C GLU A 31 -12.25 21.16 13.49
N LEU A 32 -11.55 20.22 14.14
CA LEU A 32 -11.32 18.89 13.56
C LEU A 32 -12.11 17.77 14.23
N ILE A 33 -12.14 17.68 15.57
CA ILE A 33 -12.90 16.62 16.25
C ILE A 33 -14.39 16.74 15.92
N GLY A 34 -14.94 15.72 15.27
CA GLY A 34 -16.34 15.72 14.79
C GLY A 34 -16.60 16.63 13.58
N GLY A 35 -15.62 17.43 13.14
CA GLY A 35 -15.71 18.34 11.99
C GLY A 35 -15.08 17.82 10.70
N ILE A 36 -14.33 16.71 10.75
CA ILE A 36 -13.64 16.14 9.60
C ILE A 36 -13.70 14.60 9.60
N ASP A 37 -13.75 14.01 8.41
CA ASP A 37 -13.61 12.56 8.25
C ASP A 37 -12.15 12.14 8.47
N PHE A 38 -11.92 10.90 8.92
CA PHE A 38 -10.56 10.41 9.12
C PHE A 38 -9.75 10.32 7.82
N THR A 39 -10.40 10.04 6.67
CA THR A 39 -9.76 10.06 5.35
C THR A 39 -9.22 11.45 5.00
N ASP A 40 -10.02 12.49 5.28
CA ASP A 40 -9.63 13.88 5.09
C ASP A 40 -8.50 14.28 6.04
N TYR A 41 -8.60 13.87 7.30
CA TYR A 41 -7.57 14.12 8.30
C TYR A 41 -6.24 13.49 7.91
N PHE A 42 -6.25 12.24 7.44
CA PHE A 42 -5.04 11.59 6.90
C PHE A 42 -4.45 12.37 5.72
N TRP A 43 -5.30 12.86 4.83
CA TRP A 43 -4.85 13.67 3.69
C TRP A 43 -4.23 15.00 4.13
N LEU A 44 -4.88 15.69 5.07
CA LEU A 44 -4.38 16.92 5.70
C LEU A 44 -3.02 16.68 6.37
N LEU A 45 -2.87 15.61 7.15
CA LEU A 45 -1.61 15.31 7.83
C LEU A 45 -0.44 15.17 6.86
N VAL A 46 -0.64 14.47 5.74
CA VAL A 46 0.43 14.22 4.77
C VAL A 46 0.69 15.43 3.87
N THR A 47 -0.36 16.03 3.31
CA THR A 47 -0.23 17.06 2.28
C THR A 47 -0.18 18.48 2.84
N GLY A 48 -0.72 18.70 4.04
CA GLY A 48 -0.89 20.03 4.64
C GLY A 48 -2.19 20.74 4.23
N GLU A 49 -2.99 20.16 3.35
CA GLU A 49 -4.25 20.74 2.88
C GLU A 49 -5.41 19.74 3.01
N LYS A 50 -6.65 20.22 3.15
CA LYS A 50 -7.83 19.33 3.12
C LYS A 50 -8.10 18.86 1.68
N PRO A 51 -8.51 17.60 1.46
CA PRO A 51 -8.82 17.13 0.12
C PRO A 51 -10.11 17.73 -0.43
N SER A 52 -10.18 17.87 -1.75
CA SER A 52 -11.44 18.02 -2.48
C SER A 52 -12.33 16.78 -2.31
N GLU A 53 -13.61 16.90 -2.70
CA GLU A 53 -14.55 15.77 -2.65
C GLU A 53 -14.08 14.58 -3.50
N ALA A 54 -13.55 14.84 -4.70
CA ALA A 54 -13.02 13.79 -5.57
C ALA A 54 -11.80 13.09 -4.96
N GLN A 55 -10.87 13.85 -4.39
CA GLN A 55 -9.70 13.32 -3.67
C GLN A 55 -10.10 12.45 -2.48
N ARG A 56 -11.03 12.93 -1.64
CA ARG A 56 -11.57 12.18 -0.51
C ARG A 56 -12.16 10.85 -0.95
N LYS A 57 -13.06 10.87 -1.95
CA LYS A 57 -13.73 9.67 -2.45
C LYS A 57 -12.73 8.68 -3.03
N MET A 58 -11.72 9.15 -3.76
CA MET A 58 -10.68 8.29 -4.33
C MET A 58 -9.78 7.69 -3.24
N MET A 59 -9.32 8.49 -2.28
CA MET A 59 -8.52 8.01 -1.15
C MET A 59 -9.29 6.96 -0.34
N ASN A 60 -10.55 7.23 0.00
CA ASN A 60 -11.39 6.29 0.74
C ASN A 60 -11.54 4.96 -0.02
N ALA A 61 -11.79 5.00 -1.34
CA ALA A 61 -11.89 3.81 -2.16
C ALA A 61 -10.58 3.00 -2.16
N CYS A 62 -9.42 3.66 -2.27
CA CYS A 62 -8.11 3.01 -2.19
C CYS A 62 -7.85 2.36 -0.83
N LEU A 63 -8.20 3.03 0.28
CA LEU A 63 -8.07 2.48 1.63
C LEU A 63 -8.91 1.21 1.80
N VAL A 64 -10.18 1.26 1.38
CA VAL A 64 -11.09 0.10 1.47
C VAL A 64 -10.61 -1.06 0.61
N ALA A 65 -10.13 -0.80 -0.61
CA ALA A 65 -9.72 -1.85 -1.55
C ALA A 65 -8.54 -2.71 -1.07
N ILE A 66 -7.74 -2.21 -0.12
CA ILE A 66 -6.53 -2.90 0.38
C ILE A 66 -6.58 -3.21 1.89
N ALA A 67 -7.62 -2.75 2.59
CA ALA A 67 -7.74 -2.97 4.04
C ALA A 67 -7.73 -4.45 4.41
N GLU A 68 -8.37 -5.31 3.61
CA GLU A 68 -8.42 -6.76 3.86
C GLU A 68 -8.06 -7.67 2.69
N HIS A 69 -7.46 -8.81 3.05
CA HIS A 69 -7.11 -9.88 2.11
C HIS A 69 -7.00 -11.25 2.78
N GLY A 70 -7.72 -11.47 3.88
CA GLY A 70 -7.70 -12.71 4.65
C GLY A 70 -6.40 -12.90 5.46
N LEU A 71 -6.04 -14.15 5.73
CA LEU A 71 -4.85 -14.53 6.52
C LEU A 71 -3.54 -14.37 5.73
N VAL A 72 -3.28 -13.19 5.17
CA VAL A 72 -1.96 -12.87 4.59
C VAL A 72 -0.87 -12.88 5.68
N PRO A 73 0.43 -12.98 5.31
CA PRO A 73 1.51 -13.10 6.29
C PRO A 73 1.50 -12.05 7.41
N SER A 74 1.14 -10.79 7.13
CA SER A 74 1.04 -9.75 8.15
C SER A 74 -0.05 -10.04 9.20
N VAL A 75 -1.20 -10.58 8.80
CA VAL A 75 -2.25 -11.00 9.74
C VAL A 75 -1.80 -12.18 10.57
N GLN A 76 -1.22 -13.19 9.94
CA GLN A 76 -0.75 -14.38 10.63
C GLN A 76 0.31 -14.02 11.67
N ALA A 77 1.30 -13.20 11.29
CA ALA A 77 2.32 -12.70 12.21
C ALA A 77 1.69 -11.96 13.40
N ALA A 78 0.81 -10.99 13.15
CA ALA A 78 0.17 -10.21 14.20
C ALA A 78 -0.64 -11.10 15.17
N ARG A 79 -1.45 -12.01 14.64
CA ARG A 79 -2.29 -12.90 15.46
C ARG A 79 -1.47 -13.91 16.26
N MET A 80 -0.44 -14.51 15.65
CA MET A 80 0.49 -15.40 16.37
C MET A 80 1.25 -14.67 17.47
N THR A 81 1.68 -13.42 17.21
CA THR A 81 2.33 -12.58 18.24
C THR A 81 1.39 -12.28 19.40
N LEU A 82 0.13 -11.92 19.13
CA LEU A 82 -0.83 -11.65 20.20
C LEU A 82 -1.18 -12.92 20.99
N ALA A 83 -1.32 -14.07 20.34
CA ALA A 83 -1.56 -15.33 21.04
C ALA A 83 -0.41 -15.68 22.00
N ALA A 84 0.83 -15.34 21.64
CA ALA A 84 2.00 -15.55 22.48
C ALA A 84 2.14 -14.52 23.62
N ALA A 85 1.65 -13.29 23.44
CA ALA A 85 1.68 -12.21 24.42
C ALA A 85 0.37 -11.39 24.38
N PRO A 86 -0.70 -11.86 25.03
CA PRO A 86 -2.05 -11.26 24.93
C PRO A 86 -2.14 -9.80 25.38
N GLU A 87 -1.24 -9.35 26.24
CA GLU A 87 -1.13 -7.97 26.71
C GLU A 87 -0.41 -7.04 25.72
N ALA A 88 0.35 -7.59 24.77
CA ALA A 88 1.24 -6.83 23.89
C ALA A 88 0.56 -6.42 22.57
N TRP A 89 -0.60 -5.75 22.66
CA TRP A 89 -1.42 -5.40 21.49
C TRP A 89 -0.66 -4.54 20.45
N GLN A 90 0.07 -3.53 20.93
CA GLN A 90 0.96 -2.69 20.12
C GLN A 90 2.11 -3.49 19.50
N GLY A 91 2.61 -4.51 20.21
CA GLY A 91 3.67 -5.40 19.72
C GLY A 91 3.16 -6.28 18.58
N ALA A 92 1.97 -6.85 18.73
CA ALA A 92 1.30 -7.65 17.72
C ALA A 92 0.94 -6.83 16.46
N MET A 93 0.41 -5.62 16.63
CA MET A 93 0.18 -4.68 15.53
C MET A 93 1.49 -4.38 14.78
N SER A 94 2.55 -4.05 15.54
CA SER A 94 3.87 -3.78 14.98
C SER A 94 4.41 -4.99 14.22
N ALA A 95 4.27 -6.20 14.73
CA ALA A 95 4.71 -7.43 14.06
C ALA A 95 4.02 -7.61 12.69
N GLY A 96 2.72 -7.32 12.59
CA GLY A 96 2.01 -7.33 11.31
C GLY A 96 2.51 -6.27 10.33
N LEU A 97 2.78 -5.06 10.81
CA LEU A 97 3.26 -3.94 9.97
C LEU A 97 4.73 -4.10 9.53
N LEU A 98 5.60 -4.63 10.39
CA LEU A 98 7.03 -4.81 10.11
C LEU A 98 7.28 -5.73 8.89
N GLY A 99 6.38 -6.66 8.63
CA GLY A 99 6.42 -7.53 7.44
C GLY A 99 6.01 -6.83 6.13
N MET A 100 5.49 -5.60 6.18
CA MET A 100 5.01 -4.86 5.00
C MET A 100 6.15 -4.13 4.29
N GLY A 101 7.00 -4.93 3.64
CA GLY A 101 8.17 -4.51 2.86
C GLY A 101 7.88 -4.37 1.36
N SER A 102 8.85 -4.73 0.52
CA SER A 102 8.74 -4.65 -0.96
C SER A 102 7.77 -5.68 -1.54
N VAL A 103 7.63 -6.85 -0.91
CA VAL A 103 6.79 -7.96 -1.39
C VAL A 103 5.34 -7.80 -0.94
N VAL A 104 5.11 -7.41 0.32
CA VAL A 104 3.78 -7.22 0.90
C VAL A 104 3.52 -5.73 1.03
N ALA A 105 2.46 -5.23 0.40
CA ALA A 105 2.06 -3.82 0.36
C ALA A 105 3.03 -2.83 -0.32
N GLY A 106 4.32 -3.13 -0.43
CA GLY A 106 5.28 -2.32 -1.20
C GLY A 106 5.10 -2.42 -2.72
N SER A 107 4.34 -3.39 -3.23
CA SER A 107 4.01 -3.50 -4.65
C SER A 107 3.34 -2.25 -5.20
N SER A 108 2.53 -1.55 -4.39
CA SER A 108 1.91 -0.27 -4.77
C SER A 108 2.94 0.85 -4.90
N GLU A 109 3.93 0.93 -4.01
CA GLU A 109 5.01 1.91 -4.11
C GLU A 109 5.85 1.66 -5.37
N VAL A 110 6.26 0.40 -5.60
CA VAL A 110 7.05 0.01 -6.77
C VAL A 110 6.29 0.32 -8.06
N SER A 111 4.97 0.04 -8.10
CA SER A 111 4.15 0.36 -9.26
C SER A 111 4.01 1.87 -9.46
N GLY A 112 3.78 2.65 -8.41
CA GLY A 112 3.67 4.11 -8.52
C GLY A 112 4.95 4.76 -9.04
N ARG A 113 6.12 4.34 -8.52
CA ARG A 113 7.43 4.81 -9.02
C ARG A 113 7.63 4.45 -10.49
N TYR A 114 7.28 3.23 -10.88
CA TYR A 114 7.40 2.80 -12.28
C TYR A 114 6.51 3.64 -13.22
N LEU A 115 5.26 3.93 -12.83
CA LEU A 115 4.39 4.81 -13.61
C LEU A 115 5.00 6.22 -13.76
N ALA A 116 5.50 6.79 -12.66
CA ALA A 116 6.13 8.10 -12.66
C ALA A 116 7.41 8.14 -13.53
N GLU A 117 8.23 7.08 -13.50
CA GLU A 117 9.43 6.94 -14.34
C GLU A 117 9.09 6.92 -15.83
N VAL A 118 8.05 6.18 -16.24
CA VAL A 118 7.58 6.13 -17.62
C VAL A 118 7.09 7.51 -18.09
N ILE A 119 6.29 8.19 -17.27
CA ILE A 119 5.77 9.53 -17.57
C ILE A 119 6.91 10.55 -17.67
N ALA A 120 7.84 10.53 -16.72
CA ALA A 120 9.00 11.43 -16.71
C ALA A 120 9.87 11.23 -17.95
N LYS A 121 10.09 9.97 -18.36
CA LYS A 121 10.83 9.65 -19.58
C LYS A 121 10.12 10.16 -20.84
N ALA A 122 8.81 9.95 -20.95
CA ALA A 122 8.03 10.45 -22.09
C ALA A 122 8.17 11.98 -22.23
N ARG A 123 8.05 12.71 -21.12
CA ARG A 123 8.21 14.17 -21.07
C ARG A 123 9.63 14.62 -21.43
N ALA A 124 10.65 13.97 -20.88
CA ALA A 124 12.06 14.30 -21.15
C ALA A 124 12.44 14.07 -22.62
N ASP A 125 11.96 12.97 -23.21
CA ASP A 125 12.27 12.59 -24.58
C ASP A 125 11.34 13.26 -25.61
N GLY A 126 10.30 13.99 -25.17
CA GLY A 126 9.29 14.59 -26.04
C GLY A 126 8.49 13.55 -26.84
N THR A 127 8.29 12.36 -26.28
CA THR A 127 7.60 11.23 -26.93
C THR A 127 6.20 11.03 -26.38
N ASP A 128 5.33 10.38 -27.16
CA ASP A 128 4.00 9.99 -26.64
C ASP A 128 4.12 8.92 -25.54
N LEU A 129 3.20 8.96 -24.57
CA LEU A 129 3.16 8.06 -23.43
C LEU A 129 3.07 6.59 -23.84
N GLU A 130 2.36 6.25 -24.93
CA GLU A 130 2.26 4.87 -25.41
C GLU A 130 3.62 4.34 -25.86
N LYS A 131 4.39 5.14 -26.59
CA LYS A 131 5.76 4.77 -26.99
C LYS A 131 6.65 4.55 -25.77
N ALA A 132 6.62 5.47 -24.80
CA ALA A 132 7.40 5.33 -23.57
C ALA A 132 7.01 4.09 -22.76
N ALA A 133 5.71 3.77 -22.69
CA ALA A 133 5.21 2.56 -22.04
C ALA A 133 5.73 1.29 -22.73
N ILE A 134 5.62 1.20 -24.05
CA ILE A 134 6.12 0.07 -24.86
C ILE A 134 7.64 -0.09 -24.69
N ASP A 135 8.41 0.99 -24.79
CA ASP A 135 9.86 0.97 -24.63
C ASP A 135 10.25 0.47 -23.22
N SER A 136 9.52 0.91 -22.18
CA SER A 136 9.75 0.45 -20.81
C SER A 136 9.46 -1.06 -20.64
N LEU A 137 8.40 -1.58 -21.27
CA LEU A 137 8.05 -3.01 -21.24
C LEU A 137 9.12 -3.85 -21.93
N ASN A 138 9.63 -3.40 -23.08
CA ASN A 138 10.74 -4.05 -23.77
C ASN A 138 12.00 -4.09 -22.89
N GLY A 139 12.31 -3.00 -22.20
CA GLY A 139 13.40 -2.94 -21.22
C GLY A 139 13.24 -3.96 -20.08
N LEU A 140 12.02 -4.09 -19.52
CA LEU A 140 11.73 -5.10 -18.50
C LEU A 140 11.86 -6.53 -19.04
N LYS A 141 11.36 -6.81 -20.26
CA LYS A 141 11.49 -8.12 -20.91
C LYS A 141 12.96 -8.50 -21.08
N ALA A 142 13.78 -7.60 -21.64
CA ALA A 142 15.21 -7.81 -21.84
C ALA A 142 15.94 -8.07 -20.52
N ALA A 143 15.56 -7.36 -19.45
CA ALA A 143 16.10 -7.55 -18.11
C ALA A 143 15.49 -8.74 -17.34
N ARG A 144 14.53 -9.49 -17.93
CA ARG A 144 13.76 -10.57 -17.30
C ARG A 144 13.10 -10.15 -15.98
N LYS A 145 12.64 -8.90 -15.89
CA LYS A 145 11.94 -8.34 -14.72
C LYS A 145 10.43 -8.48 -14.88
N LYS A 146 9.73 -8.51 -13.73
CA LYS A 146 8.26 -8.45 -13.70
C LYS A 146 7.79 -7.03 -14.02
N VAL A 147 6.59 -6.90 -14.57
CA VAL A 147 5.94 -5.60 -14.78
C VAL A 147 5.24 -5.17 -13.48
N PRO A 148 5.67 -4.07 -12.84
CA PRO A 148 4.99 -3.56 -11.65
C PRO A 148 3.52 -3.23 -11.92
N GLY A 149 2.64 -3.54 -10.96
CA GLY A 149 1.20 -3.27 -11.05
C GLY A 149 0.39 -4.24 -11.92
N LEU A 150 1.04 -5.21 -12.57
CA LEU A 150 0.40 -6.16 -13.46
C LEU A 150 0.64 -7.62 -13.03
N GLY A 151 -0.35 -8.46 -13.31
CA GLY A 151 -0.38 -9.88 -12.98
C GLY A 151 -0.83 -10.14 -11.54
N HIS A 152 -1.58 -11.22 -11.35
CA HIS A 152 -2.00 -11.66 -10.02
C HIS A 152 -2.11 -13.19 -9.98
N PRO A 153 -1.52 -13.88 -8.99
CA PRO A 153 -1.57 -15.35 -8.92
C PRO A 153 -2.98 -15.94 -8.82
N GLN A 154 -3.91 -15.23 -8.16
CA GLN A 154 -5.28 -15.68 -7.93
C GLN A 154 -6.31 -15.08 -8.91
N HIS A 155 -5.94 -14.01 -9.62
CA HIS A 155 -6.83 -13.24 -10.50
C HIS A 155 -6.28 -13.22 -11.92
N SER A 156 -6.05 -14.42 -12.48
CA SER A 156 -5.52 -14.57 -13.84
C SER A 156 -6.47 -14.02 -14.91
N ALA A 157 -7.77 -13.92 -14.61
CA ALA A 157 -8.80 -13.35 -15.49
C ALA A 157 -9.04 -11.84 -15.29
N GLY A 158 -8.43 -11.20 -14.31
CA GLY A 158 -8.69 -9.78 -13.96
C GLY A 158 -8.90 -9.59 -12.44
N ASP A 159 -8.35 -8.50 -11.89
CA ASP A 159 -8.55 -8.12 -10.48
C ASP A 159 -9.77 -7.17 -10.36
N PRO A 160 -10.91 -7.64 -9.82
CA PRO A 160 -12.14 -6.84 -9.79
C PRO A 160 -12.01 -5.56 -8.95
N ARG A 161 -11.04 -5.52 -8.01
CA ARG A 161 -10.76 -4.29 -7.24
C ARG A 161 -10.08 -3.25 -8.11
N ALA A 162 -9.16 -3.68 -8.98
CA ALA A 162 -8.50 -2.78 -9.91
C ALA A 162 -9.50 -2.14 -10.88
N ASP A 163 -10.36 -2.97 -11.47
CA ASP A 163 -11.42 -2.51 -12.38
C ASP A 163 -12.35 -1.51 -11.69
N ARG A 164 -12.74 -1.81 -10.44
CA ARG A 164 -13.60 -0.92 -9.65
C ARG A 164 -12.93 0.42 -9.34
N LEU A 165 -11.64 0.41 -8.94
CA LEU A 165 -10.91 1.65 -8.65
C LEU A 165 -10.75 2.52 -9.90
N LEU A 166 -10.44 1.92 -11.04
CA LEU A 166 -10.32 2.63 -12.32
C LEU A 166 -11.65 3.23 -12.77
N ALA A 167 -12.76 2.50 -12.61
CA ALA A 167 -14.09 3.02 -12.92
C ALA A 167 -14.50 4.18 -11.99
N ILE A 168 -14.15 4.11 -10.69
CA ILE A 168 -14.36 5.21 -9.75
C ILE A 168 -13.53 6.43 -10.16
N ALA A 169 -12.27 6.23 -10.55
CA ALA A 169 -11.40 7.33 -10.98
C ALA A 169 -11.95 8.06 -12.21
N ASP A 170 -12.46 7.32 -13.20
CA ASP A 170 -13.12 7.92 -14.37
C ASP A 170 -14.38 8.69 -13.98
N ALA A 171 -15.24 8.11 -13.13
CA ALA A 171 -16.49 8.75 -12.71
C ALA A 171 -16.27 10.02 -11.87
N LEU A 172 -15.18 10.07 -11.11
CA LEU A 172 -14.77 11.24 -10.32
C LEU A 172 -13.99 12.28 -11.14
N GLY A 173 -13.61 11.96 -12.39
CA GLY A 173 -12.80 12.84 -13.23
C GLY A 173 -11.35 13.02 -12.74
N VAL A 174 -10.83 12.08 -11.94
CA VAL A 174 -9.44 12.10 -11.46
C VAL A 174 -8.48 11.36 -12.39
N SER A 175 -8.95 10.56 -13.35
CA SER A 175 -8.08 9.85 -14.29
C SER A 175 -7.17 10.81 -15.09
N GLY A 176 -5.86 10.64 -14.97
CA GLY A 176 -4.83 11.45 -15.63
C GLY A 176 -3.72 10.61 -16.25
N ASP A 177 -2.49 11.13 -16.24
CA ASP A 177 -1.33 10.50 -16.88
C ASP A 177 -0.96 9.14 -16.25
N HIS A 178 -1.15 8.96 -14.93
CA HIS A 178 -0.80 7.69 -14.27
C HIS A 178 -1.81 6.59 -14.60
N VAL A 179 -3.11 6.89 -14.58
CA VAL A 179 -4.17 5.97 -15.02
C VAL A 179 -4.01 5.64 -16.51
N ARG A 180 -3.74 6.64 -17.35
CA ARG A 180 -3.47 6.43 -18.79
C ARG A 180 -2.26 5.52 -18.99
N THR A 181 -1.15 5.79 -18.33
CA THR A 181 0.07 4.96 -18.39
C THR A 181 -0.22 3.53 -17.94
N LEU A 182 -0.93 3.33 -16.83
CA LEU A 182 -1.29 1.99 -16.35
C LEU A 182 -2.14 1.22 -17.36
N ARG A 183 -3.11 1.87 -18.00
CA ARG A 183 -3.95 1.27 -19.06
C ARG A 183 -3.13 0.85 -20.27
N LEU A 184 -2.22 1.72 -20.73
CA LEU A 184 -1.30 1.42 -21.84
C LEU A 184 -0.39 0.22 -21.51
N LEU A 185 0.14 0.17 -20.29
CA LEU A 185 0.91 -0.99 -19.82
C LEU A 185 0.04 -2.25 -19.81
N GLY A 186 -1.20 -2.18 -19.28
CA GLY A 186 -2.15 -3.29 -19.26
C GLY A 186 -2.52 -3.81 -20.66
N GLN A 187 -2.60 -2.92 -21.65
CA GLN A 187 -2.89 -3.24 -23.03
C GLN A 187 -1.72 -3.95 -23.73
N HIS A 188 -0.49 -3.44 -23.57
CA HIS A 188 0.67 -3.90 -24.35
C HIS A 188 1.48 -5.00 -23.67
N ALA A 189 1.49 -5.05 -22.34
CA ALA A 189 2.30 -6.02 -21.60
C ALA A 189 1.99 -7.49 -21.94
N PRO A 190 0.74 -7.93 -22.16
CA PRO A 190 0.48 -9.34 -22.47
C PRO A 190 1.16 -9.83 -23.75
N GLY A 191 1.16 -8.99 -24.80
CA GLY A 191 1.81 -9.31 -26.08
C GLY A 191 3.33 -9.21 -26.00
N ILE A 192 3.86 -8.20 -25.29
CA ILE A 192 5.32 -8.05 -25.13
C ILE A 192 5.88 -9.13 -24.21
N MET A 193 5.19 -9.51 -23.14
CA MET A 193 5.68 -10.47 -22.14
C MET A 193 5.27 -11.92 -22.43
N ASP A 194 4.51 -12.17 -23.50
CA ASP A 194 4.03 -13.47 -23.94
C ASP A 194 3.24 -14.23 -22.85
N ARG A 195 2.46 -13.52 -22.03
CA ARG A 195 1.61 -14.11 -20.98
C ARG A 195 0.50 -13.17 -20.49
N PRO A 196 -0.63 -13.67 -19.96
CA PRO A 196 -1.66 -12.83 -19.36
C PRO A 196 -1.13 -11.99 -18.20
N LEU A 197 -1.40 -10.68 -18.24
CA LEU A 197 -0.94 -9.71 -17.25
C LEU A 197 -2.05 -8.67 -16.95
N PRO A 198 -3.14 -9.08 -16.29
CA PRO A 198 -4.19 -8.14 -15.91
C PRO A 198 -3.66 -7.09 -14.95
N ILE A 199 -4.22 -5.88 -15.00
CA ILE A 199 -3.96 -4.85 -13.99
C ILE A 199 -4.43 -5.39 -12.63
N ASN A 200 -3.58 -5.26 -11.61
CA ASN A 200 -3.92 -5.64 -10.25
C ASN A 200 -4.17 -4.42 -9.36
N VAL A 201 -4.73 -4.65 -8.16
CA VAL A 201 -5.02 -3.56 -7.22
C VAL A 201 -3.78 -2.74 -6.84
N SER A 202 -2.59 -3.35 -6.81
CA SER A 202 -1.32 -2.65 -6.56
C SER A 202 -0.87 -1.77 -7.72
N GLY A 203 -1.41 -1.96 -8.94
CA GLY A 203 -1.27 -1.01 -10.04
C GLY A 203 -2.31 0.10 -9.97
N ALA A 204 -3.57 -0.25 -9.71
CA ALA A 204 -4.68 0.71 -9.70
C ALA A 204 -4.63 1.73 -8.56
N ILE A 205 -4.25 1.30 -7.34
CA ILE A 205 -4.13 2.22 -6.18
C ILE A 205 -3.18 3.38 -6.47
N PRO A 206 -1.89 3.16 -6.80
CA PRO A 206 -0.98 4.26 -7.04
C PRO A 206 -1.39 5.07 -8.28
N ALA A 207 -1.87 4.44 -9.35
CA ALA A 207 -2.28 5.19 -10.54
C ALA A 207 -3.39 6.21 -10.24
N THR A 208 -4.45 5.76 -9.57
CA THR A 208 -5.61 6.61 -9.28
C THR A 208 -5.31 7.67 -8.21
N ILE A 209 -4.55 7.33 -7.17
CA ILE A 209 -4.28 8.27 -6.07
C ILE A 209 -3.20 9.31 -6.43
N LEU A 210 -2.25 8.95 -7.30
CA LEU A 210 -1.28 9.90 -7.84
C LEU A 210 -1.93 10.93 -8.75
N ASP A 211 -2.85 10.50 -9.64
CA ASP A 211 -3.59 11.46 -10.46
C ASP A 211 -4.55 12.32 -9.64
N ALA A 212 -5.07 11.80 -8.51
CA ALA A 212 -5.79 12.60 -7.53
C ALA A 212 -4.90 13.61 -6.78
N GLY A 213 -3.57 13.56 -6.91
CA GLY A 213 -2.63 14.52 -6.32
C GLY A 213 -1.95 14.06 -5.03
N TRP A 214 -2.00 12.78 -4.69
CA TRP A 214 -1.21 12.25 -3.57
C TRP A 214 0.29 12.23 -3.91
N PRO A 215 1.18 12.61 -2.98
CA PRO A 215 2.61 12.65 -3.27
C PRO A 215 3.20 11.24 -3.46
N LEU A 216 4.04 11.10 -4.50
CA LEU A 216 4.70 9.85 -4.90
C LEU A 216 5.50 9.23 -3.74
N GLU A 217 6.20 10.06 -2.98
CA GLU A 217 7.03 9.67 -1.85
C GLU A 217 6.22 9.11 -0.68
N ALA A 218 4.93 9.42 -0.60
CA ALA A 218 4.04 8.99 0.48
C ALA A 218 3.07 7.87 0.07
N ILE A 219 3.18 7.30 -1.15
CA ILE A 219 2.26 6.25 -1.62
C ILE A 219 2.15 5.09 -0.63
N LYS A 220 3.29 4.69 -0.03
CA LYS A 220 3.33 3.55 0.90
C LYS A 220 2.47 3.77 2.15
N ALA A 221 2.18 5.02 2.52
CA ALA A 221 1.32 5.32 3.66
C ALA A 221 -0.13 4.81 3.45
N VAL A 222 -0.62 4.78 2.21
CA VAL A 222 -1.99 4.34 1.88
C VAL A 222 -2.24 2.87 2.28
N PRO A 223 -1.50 1.88 1.76
CA PRO A 223 -1.72 0.50 2.15
C PRO A 223 -1.32 0.22 3.61
N LEU A 224 -0.36 0.95 4.18
CA LEU A 224 -0.01 0.81 5.60
C LEU A 224 -1.17 1.21 6.50
N LEU A 225 -1.75 2.40 6.30
CA LEU A 225 -2.88 2.88 7.10
C LEU A 225 -4.10 1.95 6.97
N ALA A 226 -4.44 1.55 5.74
CA ALA A 226 -5.56 0.65 5.48
C ALA A 226 -5.38 -0.69 6.22
N ARG A 227 -4.18 -1.25 6.21
CA ARG A 227 -3.89 -2.53 6.87
C ARG A 227 -3.83 -2.41 8.39
N THR A 228 -3.48 -1.25 8.95
CA THR A 228 -3.59 -1.01 10.39
C THR A 228 -5.04 -1.19 10.87
N ALA A 229 -6.02 -0.70 10.10
CA ALA A 229 -7.43 -0.89 10.45
C ALA A 229 -7.84 -2.38 10.44
N GLY A 230 -7.45 -3.13 9.41
CA GLY A 230 -7.70 -4.58 9.33
C GLY A 230 -7.00 -5.36 10.46
N LEU A 231 -5.73 -5.07 10.73
CA LEU A 231 -4.97 -5.70 11.80
C LEU A 231 -5.62 -5.46 13.17
N ALA A 232 -6.12 -4.26 13.46
CA ALA A 232 -6.82 -3.99 14.72
C ALA A 232 -8.02 -4.93 14.90
N ALA A 233 -8.82 -5.14 13.84
CA ALA A 233 -9.95 -6.05 13.86
C ALA A 233 -9.52 -7.52 14.06
N HIS A 234 -8.48 -7.99 13.36
CA HIS A 234 -7.94 -9.34 13.54
C HIS A 234 -7.40 -9.58 14.95
N LEU A 235 -6.72 -8.60 15.54
CA LEU A 235 -6.20 -8.69 16.90
C LEU A 235 -7.32 -8.69 17.94
N PHE A 236 -8.37 -7.90 17.72
CA PHE A 236 -9.55 -7.96 18.57
C PHE A 236 -10.22 -9.34 18.47
N GLU A 237 -10.41 -9.87 17.26
CA GLU A 237 -10.95 -11.23 17.09
C GLU A 237 -10.05 -12.27 17.78
N GLU A 238 -8.73 -12.17 17.65
CA GLU A 238 -7.78 -13.07 18.30
C GLU A 238 -7.89 -13.05 19.83
N SER A 239 -8.18 -11.88 20.43
CA SER A 239 -8.40 -11.75 21.89
C SER A 239 -9.68 -12.46 22.38
N GLN A 240 -10.68 -12.61 21.50
CA GLN A 240 -11.96 -13.25 21.82
C GLN A 240 -11.94 -14.74 21.47
N ARG A 241 -11.33 -15.07 20.32
CA ARG A 241 -11.26 -16.41 19.75
C ARG A 241 -9.88 -16.60 19.13
N SER A 242 -8.97 -17.12 19.94
CA SER A 242 -7.59 -17.31 19.54
C SER A 242 -7.45 -18.46 18.53
N ILE A 243 -6.73 -18.19 17.42
CA ILE A 243 -6.28 -19.20 16.46
C ILE A 243 -4.75 -19.20 16.29
N GLY A 244 -4.03 -18.31 16.98
CA GLY A 244 -2.57 -18.13 16.85
C GLY A 244 -1.77 -19.41 17.04
N PHE A 245 -2.02 -20.16 18.12
CA PHE A 245 -1.32 -21.43 18.35
C PHE A 245 -1.74 -22.54 17.38
N ILE A 246 -2.97 -22.50 16.85
CA ILE A 246 -3.40 -23.42 15.79
C ILE A 246 -2.61 -23.14 14.52
N MET A 247 -2.48 -21.87 14.13
CA MET A 247 -1.65 -21.46 12.98
C MET A 247 -0.19 -21.86 13.18
N SER A 248 0.36 -21.62 14.38
CA SER A 248 1.74 -22.02 14.73
C SER A 248 1.94 -23.53 14.58
N HIS A 249 1.02 -24.34 15.09
CA HIS A 249 1.11 -25.80 14.99
C HIS A 249 0.99 -26.28 13.54
N LYS A 250 0.10 -25.69 12.73
CA LYS A 250 -0.02 -26.04 11.31
C LYS A 250 1.21 -25.63 10.50
N ALA A 251 1.86 -24.52 10.85
CA ALA A 251 3.11 -24.12 10.25
C ALA A 251 4.23 -25.15 10.54
N ASP A 252 4.34 -25.62 11.79
CA ASP A 252 5.30 -26.66 12.18
C ASP A 252 5.11 -27.96 11.39
N LEU A 253 3.87 -28.46 11.29
CA LEU A 253 3.58 -29.68 10.54
C LEU A 253 3.89 -29.60 9.03
N ALA A 254 3.93 -28.39 8.46
CA ALA A 254 4.18 -28.20 7.04
C ALA A 254 5.68 -28.26 6.68
N ILE A 255 6.57 -28.20 7.66
CA ILE A 255 8.01 -28.07 7.45
C ILE A 255 8.71 -29.33 7.94
N ALA A 256 9.29 -30.09 7.00
CA ALA A 256 10.14 -31.23 7.34
C ALA A 256 11.54 -30.76 7.79
N TYR A 257 12.11 -31.44 8.79
CA TYR A 257 13.50 -31.26 9.16
C TYR A 257 14.41 -32.05 8.20
N ASP A 258 15.21 -31.35 7.39
CA ASP A 258 16.16 -31.92 6.42
C ASP A 258 17.63 -31.85 6.89
N GLY A 259 17.85 -31.36 8.11
CA GLY A 259 19.16 -31.33 8.74
C GLY A 259 19.64 -32.70 9.22
N LYS A 260 20.90 -32.75 9.68
CA LYS A 260 21.47 -34.00 10.23
C LYS A 260 20.77 -34.38 11.54
N PRO A 261 20.17 -35.58 11.66
CA PRO A 261 19.51 -35.99 12.88
C PRO A 261 20.51 -36.19 14.03
N SER A 262 20.02 -36.01 15.26
CA SER A 262 20.80 -36.26 16.47
C SER A 262 21.24 -37.72 16.59
N LYS A 263 22.48 -37.97 17.03
CA LYS A 263 23.01 -39.32 17.30
C LYS A 263 22.38 -40.00 18.52
N ARG A 264 21.44 -39.36 19.23
CA ARG A 264 20.84 -39.89 20.48
C ARG A 264 19.81 -41.01 20.29
N HIS A 265 19.54 -41.44 19.05
CA HIS A 265 18.71 -42.61 18.75
C HIS A 265 19.42 -43.52 17.74
N GLY A 266 20.49 -44.18 18.20
CA GLY A 266 21.06 -45.38 17.58
C GLY A 266 20.77 -46.58 18.46
#